data_AF-A0A6A6LDW5-F1
#
_entry.id   AF-A0A6A6LDW5-F1
#
_cell.length_a   1.000
_cell.length_b   1.000
_cell.length_c   1.000
_cell.angle_alpha   90.00
_cell.angle_beta   90.00
_cell.angle_gamma   90.00
#
_symmetry.space_group_name_H-M   'P 1'
#
loop_
_entity.id
_entity.type
_entity.pdbx_description
1 polymer ?
#
loop_
_entity_poly.entity_id
_entity_poly.type
_entity_poly.pdbx_seq_one_letter_code
_entity_poly.pdbx_strand_id
1 'polypeptide(L)'
;MGINIKHQCSFPLVFLATATLLLAGQATATATATVSDLCAATEYKPLCRATLKGITDPNAAIEASINQVILKSKHAYFRSRTMGNDETTEICKEMYDDAITDLENSLKALKAKDKGTLDSNLSAAISYYSSCDDSYAEMGQESPFS
;
A
#
# COMPACT_ATOMS: atom_id res chain seq x y z
N MET A 1 -2.17 -54.48 30.02
CA MET A 1 -1.85 -53.06 29.77
C MET A 1 -2.66 -52.65 28.55
N GLY A 2 -3.85 -52.08 28.79
CA GLY A 2 -4.91 -51.91 27.80
C GLY A 2 -4.85 -50.56 27.09
N ILE A 3 -5.25 -50.59 25.82
CA ILE A 3 -5.07 -49.58 24.78
C ILE A 3 -6.15 -48.49 24.90
N ASN A 4 -5.77 -47.25 24.64
CA ASN A 4 -6.58 -46.04 24.65
C ASN A 4 -7.24 -45.84 23.26
N ILE A 5 -8.56 -45.57 23.19
CA ILE A 5 -9.25 -44.95 22.03
C ILE A 5 -10.65 -44.41 22.45
N LYS A 6 -10.88 -43.14 22.05
CA LYS A 6 -12.12 -42.40 21.69
C LYS A 6 -13.15 -41.92 22.75
N HIS A 7 -13.16 -40.58 22.89
CA HIS A 7 -14.26 -39.60 22.62
C HIS A 7 -15.61 -39.68 23.37
N GLN A 8 -16.05 -38.47 23.78
CA GLN A 8 -17.41 -38.00 24.09
C GLN A 8 -17.97 -38.27 25.50
N CYS A 9 -18.14 -37.21 26.29
CA CYS A 9 -19.46 -36.62 26.62
C CYS A 9 -19.33 -35.58 27.75
N SER A 10 -20.22 -34.57 27.67
CA SER A 10 -20.69 -33.73 28.78
C SER A 10 -19.87 -32.50 29.14
N PHE A 11 -20.25 -31.35 28.57
CA PHE A 11 -20.20 -30.08 29.31
C PHE A 11 -21.64 -29.54 29.47
N PRO A 12 -22.09 -29.32 30.72
CA PRO A 12 -23.49 -29.12 31.04
C PRO A 12 -23.99 -27.70 30.73
N LEU A 13 -25.26 -27.69 30.32
CA LEU A 13 -26.26 -26.63 30.46
C LEU A 13 -26.04 -25.76 31.69
N VAL A 14 -25.41 -24.60 31.51
CA VAL A 14 -25.40 -23.50 32.47
C VAL A 14 -25.82 -22.24 31.71
N PHE A 15 -27.15 -22.10 31.64
CA PHE A 15 -27.92 -20.85 31.60
C PHE A 15 -27.88 -19.97 30.33
N LEU A 16 -28.78 -20.32 29.40
CA LEU A 16 -29.64 -19.31 28.77
C LEU A 16 -30.51 -18.65 29.85
N ALA A 17 -30.42 -17.32 30.01
CA ALA A 17 -31.56 -16.39 30.15
C ALA A 17 -31.09 -15.06 30.78
N THR A 18 -30.90 -14.03 29.96
CA THR A 18 -31.40 -12.67 30.22
C THR A 18 -31.45 -11.93 28.88
N ALA A 19 -32.58 -12.05 28.18
CA ALA A 19 -33.01 -11.05 27.22
C ALA A 19 -33.90 -10.02 27.93
N THR A 20 -33.92 -8.81 27.38
CA THR A 20 -34.78 -7.66 27.68
C THR A 20 -34.43 -6.79 28.88
N LEU A 21 -33.58 -5.79 28.65
CA LEU A 21 -33.80 -4.37 28.99
C LEU A 21 -32.63 -3.57 28.42
N LEU A 22 -32.87 -2.87 27.29
CA LEU A 22 -32.32 -1.56 26.91
C LEU A 22 -32.49 -1.34 25.39
N LEU A 23 -33.75 -1.29 24.94
CA LEU A 23 -34.14 -0.33 23.92
C LEU A 23 -34.19 1.06 24.59
N ALA A 24 -33.04 1.73 24.68
CA ALA A 24 -32.95 3.17 24.93
C ALA A 24 -31.59 3.65 24.43
N GLY A 25 -31.43 3.59 23.12
CA GLY A 25 -30.18 3.92 22.46
C GLY A 25 -30.32 3.83 20.95
N GLN A 26 -31.41 4.36 20.39
CA GLN A 26 -31.33 4.89 19.03
C GLN A 26 -30.40 6.11 19.09
N ALA A 27 -29.10 5.87 19.29
CA ALA A 27 -28.11 6.78 18.79
C ALA A 27 -28.21 6.60 17.28
N THR A 28 -28.99 7.46 16.64
CA THR A 28 -28.64 7.93 15.31
C THR A 28 -27.21 8.44 15.43
N ALA A 29 -26.24 7.54 15.28
CA ALA A 29 -24.95 7.92 14.77
C ALA A 29 -25.27 8.44 13.38
N THR A 30 -25.60 9.73 13.29
CA THR A 30 -25.17 10.53 12.15
C THR A 30 -23.68 10.30 12.11
N ALA A 31 -23.27 9.29 11.34
CA ALA A 31 -21.93 9.23 10.80
C ALA A 31 -21.81 10.49 9.96
N THR A 32 -21.49 11.60 10.62
CA THR A 32 -20.66 12.61 10.03
C THR A 32 -19.48 11.80 9.53
N ALA A 33 -19.44 11.53 8.24
CA ALA A 33 -18.29 10.95 7.58
C ALA A 33 -17.18 11.98 7.78
N THR A 34 -16.55 11.96 8.95
CA THR A 34 -15.26 12.59 9.17
C THR A 34 -14.41 11.96 8.09
N VAL A 35 -13.97 12.75 7.12
CA VAL A 35 -12.98 12.30 6.15
C VAL A 35 -11.86 11.71 6.99
N SER A 36 -11.78 10.38 7.01
CA SER A 36 -10.78 9.68 7.80
C SER A 36 -9.43 10.14 7.28
N ASP A 37 -8.48 10.39 8.18
CA ASP A 37 -7.12 10.72 7.79
C ASP A 37 -6.63 9.72 6.73
N LEU A 38 -6.48 10.19 5.49
CA LEU A 38 -6.12 9.35 4.34
C LEU A 38 -4.75 8.69 4.54
N CYS A 39 -3.92 9.25 5.43
CA CYS A 39 -2.61 8.74 5.77
C CYS A 39 -2.62 7.75 6.94
N ALA A 40 -3.76 7.45 7.57
CA ALA A 40 -3.80 6.59 8.76
C ALA A 40 -3.29 5.17 8.49
N ALA A 41 -3.53 4.64 7.30
CA ALA A 41 -3.15 3.28 6.90
C ALA A 41 -1.76 3.20 6.23
N THR A 42 -1.08 4.33 6.00
CA THR A 42 0.23 4.32 5.34
C THR A 42 1.36 4.05 6.34
N GLU A 43 2.42 3.41 5.85
CA GLU A 43 3.62 3.11 6.62
C GLU A 43 4.33 4.41 7.03
N TYR A 44 4.51 5.33 6.08
CA TYR A 44 5.22 6.58 6.29
C TYR A 44 4.28 7.80 6.34
N LYS A 45 3.53 7.88 7.45
CA LYS A 45 2.47 8.89 7.67
C LYS A 45 2.95 10.35 7.52
N PRO A 46 4.12 10.77 8.04
CA PRO A 46 4.59 12.14 7.89
C PRO A 46 4.78 12.55 6.42
N LEU A 47 5.38 11.67 5.61
CA LEU A 47 5.54 11.92 4.18
C LEU A 47 4.19 11.97 3.47
N CYS A 48 3.29 11.03 3.76
CA CYS A 48 1.95 11.06 3.18
C CYS A 48 1.26 12.41 3.44
N ARG A 49 1.26 12.90 4.68
CA ARG A 49 0.64 14.19 5.03
C ARG A 49 1.34 15.37 4.35
N ALA A 50 2.67 15.33 4.26
CA ALA A 50 3.46 16.35 3.56
C ALA A 50 3.21 16.36 2.04
N THR A 51 2.96 15.20 1.45
CA THR A 51 2.60 15.02 0.04
C THR A 51 1.19 15.55 -0.22
N LEU A 52 0.22 15.19 0.61
CA LEU A 52 -1.18 15.54 0.40
C LEU A 52 -1.51 16.99 0.73
N LYS A 53 -0.78 17.66 1.64
CA LYS A 53 -0.96 19.09 1.98
C LYS A 53 -2.42 19.52 2.21
N GLY A 54 -3.23 18.64 2.82
CA GLY A 54 -4.64 18.92 3.10
C GLY A 54 -5.63 18.50 2.00
N ILE A 55 -5.20 17.77 0.96
CA ILE A 55 -6.12 17.08 0.05
C ILE A 55 -6.92 16.04 0.85
N THR A 56 -8.26 16.15 0.77
CA THR A 56 -9.21 15.29 1.48
C THR A 56 -9.99 14.35 0.58
N ASP A 57 -10.04 14.62 -0.73
CA ASP A 57 -10.67 13.71 -1.69
C ASP A 57 -9.73 12.52 -1.98
N PRO A 58 -10.18 11.26 -1.80
CA PRO A 58 -9.32 10.09 -2.00
C PRO A 58 -8.75 9.97 -3.42
N ASN A 59 -9.53 10.28 -4.46
CA ASN A 59 -9.05 10.14 -5.83
C ASN A 59 -8.03 11.22 -6.17
N ALA A 60 -8.27 12.47 -5.75
CA ALA A 60 -7.30 13.55 -5.88
C ALA A 60 -6.01 13.27 -5.08
N ALA A 61 -6.13 12.61 -3.92
CA ALA A 61 -4.98 12.21 -3.11
C ALA A 61 -4.15 11.14 -3.81
N ILE A 62 -4.79 10.13 -4.42
CA ILE A 62 -4.12 9.10 -5.24
C ILE A 62 -3.44 9.75 -6.44
N GLU A 63 -4.13 10.58 -7.20
CA GLU A 63 -3.57 11.29 -8.37
C GLU A 63 -2.37 12.16 -8.00
N ALA A 64 -2.47 12.96 -6.94
CA ALA A 64 -1.37 13.79 -6.46
C ALA A 64 -0.16 12.93 -6.03
N SER A 65 -0.41 11.82 -5.35
CA SER A 65 0.64 10.89 -4.91
C SER A 65 1.34 10.24 -6.11
N ILE A 66 0.59 9.71 -7.08
CA ILE A 66 1.15 9.10 -8.30
C ILE A 66 2.00 10.11 -9.06
N ASN A 67 1.51 11.35 -9.25
CA ASN A 67 2.28 12.39 -9.93
C ASN A 67 3.59 12.73 -9.21
N GLN A 68 3.59 12.77 -7.88
CA GLN A 68 4.81 12.97 -7.10
C GLN A 68 5.81 11.82 -7.27
N VAL A 69 5.32 10.58 -7.25
CA VAL A 69 6.18 9.41 -7.48
C VAL A 69 6.74 9.45 -8.90
N ILE A 70 5.94 9.70 -9.95
CA ILE A 70 6.43 9.86 -11.33
C ILE A 70 7.59 10.87 -11.43
N LEU A 71 7.46 12.02 -10.76
CA LEU A 71 8.51 13.04 -10.76
C LEU A 71 9.81 12.51 -10.13
N LYS A 72 9.69 11.78 -9.02
CA LYS A 72 10.84 11.17 -8.34
C LYS A 72 11.46 10.04 -9.16
N SER A 73 10.66 9.17 -9.77
CA SER A 73 11.13 8.10 -10.64
C SER A 73 11.84 8.64 -11.87
N LYS A 74 11.31 9.71 -12.50
CA LYS A 74 11.99 10.40 -13.60
C LYS A 74 13.34 10.96 -13.16
N HIS A 75 13.41 11.56 -11.98
CA HIS A 75 14.68 12.06 -11.45
C HIS A 75 15.69 10.93 -11.18
N ALA A 76 15.25 9.79 -10.61
CA ALA A 76 16.08 8.63 -10.38
C ALA A 76 16.57 7.99 -11.70
N TYR A 77 15.68 7.84 -12.68
CA TYR A 77 16.01 7.42 -14.04
C TYR A 77 17.04 8.32 -14.72
N PHE A 78 16.86 9.65 -14.64
CA PHE A 78 17.86 10.57 -15.21
C PHE A 78 19.19 10.50 -14.49
N ARG A 79 19.19 10.30 -13.16
CA ARG A 79 20.42 10.10 -12.39
C ARG A 79 21.12 8.81 -12.82
N SER A 80 20.42 7.68 -12.94
CA SER A 80 21.02 6.40 -13.33
C SER A 80 21.64 6.49 -14.73
N ARG A 81 21.03 7.22 -15.66
CA ARG A 81 21.61 7.51 -16.99
C ARG A 81 22.91 8.31 -16.98
N THR A 82 23.21 9.02 -15.91
CA THR A 82 24.46 9.80 -15.76
C THR A 82 25.55 9.03 -15.00
N MET A 83 25.20 7.86 -14.46
CA MET A 83 26.12 6.98 -13.76
C MET A 83 26.86 6.06 -14.75
N GLY A 84 27.80 5.27 -14.25
CA GLY A 84 28.52 4.29 -15.07
C GLY A 84 27.60 3.18 -15.60
N ASN A 85 28.06 2.45 -16.61
CA ASN A 85 27.30 1.35 -17.21
C ASN A 85 27.61 0.01 -16.53
N ASP A 86 27.52 -0.05 -15.19
CA ASP A 86 27.53 -1.33 -14.49
C ASP A 86 26.16 -2.00 -14.53
N GLU A 87 26.13 -3.32 -14.38
CA GLU A 87 24.92 -4.14 -14.49
C GLU A 87 23.83 -3.70 -13.51
N THR A 88 24.20 -3.36 -12.27
CA THR A 88 23.27 -2.90 -11.23
C THR A 88 22.64 -1.56 -11.59
N THR A 89 23.44 -0.59 -12.08
CA THR A 89 22.92 0.69 -12.55
C THR A 89 21.96 0.51 -13.74
N GLU A 90 22.25 -0.41 -14.66
CA GLU A 90 21.36 -0.73 -15.79
C GLU A 90 20.03 -1.36 -15.33
N ILE A 91 20.07 -2.29 -14.37
CA ILE A 91 18.84 -2.84 -13.75
C ILE A 91 18.00 -1.71 -13.16
N CYS A 92 18.61 -0.82 -12.37
CA CYS A 92 17.88 0.32 -11.80
C CYS A 92 17.28 1.24 -12.87
N LYS A 93 17.98 1.46 -13.98
CA LYS A 93 17.45 2.23 -15.11
C LYS A 93 16.19 1.60 -15.69
N GLU A 94 16.19 0.28 -15.91
CA GLU A 94 15.03 -0.46 -16.40
C GLU A 94 13.88 -0.41 -15.38
N MET A 95 14.16 -0.66 -14.10
CA MET A 95 13.16 -0.62 -13.03
C MET A 95 12.49 0.76 -12.90
N TYR A 96 13.24 1.86 -13.05
CA TYR A 96 12.65 3.20 -13.01
C TYR A 96 11.80 3.51 -14.25
N ASP A 97 12.19 3.03 -15.44
CA ASP A 97 11.42 3.22 -16.67
C ASP A 97 10.09 2.44 -16.62
N ASP A 98 10.13 1.19 -16.15
CA ASP A 98 8.96 0.35 -15.93
C ASP A 98 8.02 0.97 -14.87
N ALA A 99 8.58 1.47 -13.76
CA ALA A 99 7.81 2.15 -12.74
C ALA A 99 7.11 3.40 -13.29
N ILE A 100 7.78 4.22 -14.11
CA ILE A 100 7.15 5.38 -14.75
C ILE A 100 5.98 4.94 -15.63
N THR A 101 6.17 3.90 -16.44
CA THR A 101 5.14 3.35 -17.33
C THR A 101 3.90 2.90 -16.55
N ASP A 102 4.08 2.14 -15.48
CA ASP A 102 2.98 1.63 -14.67
C ASP A 102 2.30 2.70 -13.83
N LEU A 103 3.03 3.72 -13.37
CA LEU A 103 2.43 4.89 -12.73
C LEU A 103 1.58 5.72 -13.71
N GLU A 104 2.05 5.91 -14.94
CA GLU A 104 1.27 6.59 -15.99
C GLU A 104 0.02 5.79 -16.37
N ASN A 105 0.11 4.46 -16.39
CA ASN A 105 -1.05 3.59 -16.56
C ASN A 105 -2.00 3.61 -15.35
N SER A 106 -1.47 3.75 -14.13
CA SER A 106 -2.26 3.93 -12.91
C SER A 106 -3.14 5.17 -12.97
N LEU A 107 -2.64 6.30 -13.51
CA LEU A 107 -3.45 7.50 -13.73
C LEU A 107 -4.61 7.24 -14.70
N LYS A 108 -4.38 6.47 -15.77
CA LYS A 108 -5.43 6.08 -16.72
C LYS A 108 -6.48 5.18 -16.06
N ALA A 109 -6.03 4.20 -15.29
CA ALA A 109 -6.89 3.27 -14.55
C ALA A 109 -7.75 3.99 -13.50
N LEU A 110 -7.16 4.94 -12.76
CA LEU A 110 -7.87 5.80 -11.80
C LEU A 110 -9.01 6.56 -12.48
N LYS A 111 -8.75 7.19 -13.63
CA LYS A 111 -9.76 7.91 -14.42
C LYS A 111 -10.86 6.98 -14.94
N ALA A 112 -10.50 5.76 -15.34
CA ALA A 112 -11.43 4.73 -15.79
C ALA A 112 -12.21 4.06 -14.65
N LYS A 113 -11.87 4.36 -13.38
CA LYS A 113 -12.37 3.66 -12.18
C LYS A 113 -12.06 2.16 -12.19
N ASP A 114 -11.00 1.77 -12.88
CA ASP A 114 -10.50 0.40 -12.91
C ASP A 114 -9.56 0.18 -11.72
N LYS A 115 -10.15 -0.22 -10.60
CA LYS A 115 -9.40 -0.47 -9.36
C LYS A 115 -8.42 -1.64 -9.49
N GLY A 116 -8.76 -2.67 -10.27
CA GLY A 116 -7.90 -3.85 -10.41
C GLY A 116 -6.59 -3.50 -11.11
N THR A 117 -6.67 -2.79 -12.22
CA THR A 117 -5.49 -2.31 -12.94
C THR A 117 -4.72 -1.26 -12.14
N LEU A 118 -5.41 -0.36 -11.43
CA LEU A 118 -4.78 0.62 -10.54
C LEU A 118 -3.95 -0.07 -9.45
N ASP A 119 -4.54 -1.01 -8.71
CA ASP A 119 -3.87 -1.70 -7.61
C ASP A 119 -2.69 -2.56 -8.12
N SER A 120 -2.85 -3.22 -9.27
CA SER A 120 -1.79 -4.03 -9.89
C SER A 120 -0.58 -3.19 -10.28
N ASN A 121 -0.79 -2.09 -11.01
CA ASN A 121 0.31 -1.25 -11.50
C ASN A 121 1.01 -0.50 -10.34
N LEU A 122 0.26 -0.05 -9.32
CA LEU A 122 0.87 0.55 -8.12
C LEU A 122 1.74 -0.45 -7.36
N SER A 123 1.31 -1.71 -7.27
CA SER A 123 2.07 -2.77 -6.60
C SER A 123 3.33 -3.15 -7.39
N ALA A 124 3.23 -3.19 -8.73
CA ALA A 124 4.38 -3.38 -9.60
C ALA A 124 5.41 -2.26 -9.43
N ALA A 125 4.97 -0.99 -9.46
CA ALA A 125 5.83 0.17 -9.23
C ALA A 125 6.61 0.11 -7.91
N ILE A 126 5.98 -0.32 -6.82
CA ILE A 126 6.66 -0.53 -5.52
C ILE A 126 7.74 -1.60 -5.64
N SER A 127 7.44 -2.69 -6.33
CA SER A 127 8.35 -3.82 -6.48
C SER A 127 9.59 -3.44 -7.29
N TYR A 128 9.45 -2.60 -8.32
CA TYR A 128 10.58 -2.12 -9.11
C TYR A 128 11.60 -1.32 -8.29
N TYR A 129 11.14 -0.49 -7.34
CA TYR A 129 12.06 0.22 -6.43
C TYR A 129 12.83 -0.75 -5.54
N SER A 130 12.14 -1.75 -4.97
CA SER A 130 12.79 -2.80 -4.18
C SER A 130 13.82 -3.55 -5.01
N SER A 131 13.49 -3.96 -6.24
CA SER A 131 14.40 -4.70 -7.11
C SER A 131 15.69 -3.94 -7.42
N CYS A 132 15.61 -2.61 -7.60
CA CYS A 132 16.80 -1.78 -7.78
C CYS A 132 17.66 -1.77 -6.50
N ASP A 133 17.04 -1.57 -5.33
CA ASP A 133 17.77 -1.56 -4.06
C ASP A 133 18.39 -2.92 -3.74
N ASP A 134 17.65 -4.01 -4.00
CA ASP A 134 18.10 -5.39 -3.85
C ASP A 134 19.30 -5.69 -4.75
N SER A 135 19.33 -5.17 -5.98
CA SER A 135 20.45 -5.34 -6.92
C SER A 135 21.76 -4.71 -6.40
N TYR A 136 21.70 -3.59 -5.68
CA TYR A 136 22.87 -3.03 -5.00
C TYR A 136 23.23 -3.83 -3.75
N ALA A 137 22.23 -4.25 -2.98
CA ALA A 137 22.43 -5.03 -1.77
C ALA A 137 23.12 -6.38 -2.06
N GLU A 138 22.79 -7.04 -3.17
CA GLU A 138 23.43 -8.28 -3.64
C GLU A 138 24.92 -8.07 -3.97
N MET A 139 25.33 -6.86 -4.35
CA MET A 139 26.74 -6.48 -4.51
C MET A 139 27.41 -6.04 -3.20
N GLY A 140 26.69 -6.04 -2.08
CA GLY A 140 27.18 -5.51 -0.81
C GLY A 140 27.32 -3.98 -0.80
N GLN A 141 26.53 -3.28 -1.61
CA GLN A 141 26.53 -1.82 -1.74
C GLN A 141 25.16 -1.24 -1.33
N GLU A 142 25.16 0.02 -0.91
CA GLU A 142 23.92 0.78 -0.75
C GLU A 142 23.53 1.42 -2.09
N SER A 143 22.22 1.47 -2.35
CA SER A 143 21.65 2.14 -3.52
C SER A 143 21.97 3.65 -3.46
N PRO A 144 22.56 4.24 -4.52
CA PRO A 144 22.80 5.68 -4.58
C PRO A 144 21.52 6.50 -4.86
N PHE A 145 20.35 5.84 -4.86
CA PHE A 145 19.05 6.42 -5.15
C PHE A 145 18.13 6.53 -3.93
N SER A 146 18.47 5.87 -2.82
CA SER A 146 17.74 5.92 -1.54
C SER A 146 17.78 7.29 -0.87
#